data_AF-A0A6F8Y862-F1
#
_entry.id   AF-A0A6F8Y862-F1
#
_cell.length_a   1.000
_cell.length_b   1.000
_cell.length_c   1.000
_cell.angle_alpha   90.00
_cell.angle_beta   90.00
_cell.angle_gamma   90.00
#
_symmetry.space_group_name_H-M   'P 1'
#
loop_
_entity.id
_entity.type
_entity.pdbx_description
1 polymer ?
#
loop_
_entity_poly.entity_id
_entity_poly.type
_entity_poly.pdbx_seq_one_letter_code
_entity_poly.pdbx_strand_id
1 'polypeptide(L)'
;MFSWWGGAVVRLRWAVLAAAAVLVVVGATWGAGVFGKLTGGGFEDPASESTKARERIMAELGNQDVDVLVLYSSETATVDQPAFRDPVTTTLTRLRELPEVASVTSWYELQGQASSPPTATRRTRWCNCGRSSQTTRRRRTSGWRRPSTRRA
;
A
#
# COMPACT_ATOMS: atom_id res chain seq x y z
N MET A 1 -46.24 4.26 33.63
CA MET A 1 -45.06 3.37 33.63
C MET A 1 -43.76 4.13 33.90
N PHE A 2 -43.44 5.18 33.12
CA PHE A 2 -42.23 6.00 33.35
C PHE A 2 -42.23 6.82 34.64
N SER A 3 -43.39 7.25 35.13
CA SER A 3 -43.51 8.00 36.40
C SER A 3 -43.06 7.19 37.63
N TRP A 4 -43.34 5.89 37.65
CA TRP A 4 -42.90 4.98 38.71
C TRP A 4 -41.39 4.72 38.66
N TRP A 5 -40.85 4.49 37.45
CA TRP A 5 -39.41 4.31 37.23
C TRP A 5 -38.60 5.56 37.59
N GLY A 6 -39.07 6.75 37.22
CA GLY A 6 -38.44 8.01 37.60
C GLY A 6 -38.43 8.23 39.12
N GLY A 7 -39.54 7.92 39.81
CA GLY A 7 -39.61 8.00 41.27
C GLY A 7 -38.66 7.02 41.98
N ALA A 8 -38.51 5.80 41.45
CA ALA A 8 -37.57 4.80 41.97
C ALA A 8 -36.11 5.23 41.77
N VAL A 9 -35.75 5.73 40.58
CA VAL A 9 -34.40 6.23 40.27
C VAL A 9 -34.02 7.43 41.12
N VAL A 10 -34.94 8.37 41.39
CA VAL A 10 -34.66 9.54 42.25
C VAL A 10 -34.46 9.13 43.71
N ARG A 11 -35.24 8.17 44.22
CA ARG A 11 -35.06 7.65 45.59
C ARG A 11 -33.75 6.89 45.75
N LEU A 12 -33.33 6.13 44.74
CA LEU A 12 -32.07 5.37 44.74
C LEU A 12 -30.95 6.06 43.96
N ARG A 13 -31.00 7.39 43.78
CA ARG A 13 -30.09 8.13 42.89
C ARG A 13 -28.62 7.80 43.08
N TRP A 14 -28.18 7.66 44.33
CA TRP A 14 -26.78 7.34 44.64
C TRP A 14 -26.40 5.90 44.28
N ALA A 15 -27.29 4.93 44.48
CA ALA A 15 -27.06 3.54 44.09
C ALA A 15 -27.03 3.41 42.56
N VAL A 16 -27.92 4.12 41.85
CA VAL A 16 -27.93 4.14 40.38
C VAL A 16 -26.67 4.78 39.82
N LEU A 17 -26.23 5.92 40.38
CA LEU A 17 -24.99 6.58 39.98
C LEU A 17 -23.76 5.70 40.26
N ALA A 18 -23.70 5.05 41.42
CA ALA A 18 -22.62 4.13 41.76
C ALA A 18 -22.59 2.93 40.80
N ALA A 19 -23.74 2.32 40.51
CA ALA A 19 -23.83 1.20 39.57
C ALA A 19 -23.43 1.62 38.14
N ALA A 20 -23.86 2.79 37.68
CA ALA A 20 -23.46 3.33 36.38
C ALA A 20 -21.95 3.61 36.33
N ALA A 21 -21.39 4.22 37.38
CA ALA A 21 -19.95 4.47 37.48
C ALA A 21 -19.13 3.17 37.45
N VAL A 22 -19.56 2.15 38.21
CA VAL A 22 -18.93 0.82 38.19
C VAL A 22 -19.00 0.22 36.79
N LEU A 23 -20.17 0.28 36.14
CA LEU A 23 -20.34 -0.25 34.78
C LEU A 23 -19.43 0.48 33.78
N VAL A 24 -19.30 1.80 33.88
CA VAL A 24 -18.36 2.58 33.05
C VAL A 24 -16.92 2.17 33.31
N VAL A 25 -16.50 2.00 34.56
CA VAL A 25 -15.13 1.57 34.89
C VAL A 25 -14.84 0.16 34.36
N VAL A 26 -15.78 -0.77 34.53
CA VAL A 26 -15.67 -2.14 33.97
C VAL A 26 -15.63 -2.10 32.44
N GLY A 27 -16.51 -1.31 31.81
CA GLY A 27 -16.55 -1.13 30.37
C GLY A 27 -15.28 -0.48 29.81
N ALA A 28 -14.70 0.48 30.52
CA ALA A 28 -13.46 1.13 30.12
C ALA A 28 -12.26 0.19 30.24
N THR A 29 -12.15 -0.55 31.35
CA THR A 29 -11.05 -1.49 31.59
C THR A 29 -11.09 -2.69 30.64
N TRP A 30 -12.27 -3.24 30.36
CA TRP A 30 -12.41 -4.34 29.41
C TRP A 30 -12.40 -3.85 27.95
N GLY A 31 -13.11 -2.76 27.65
CA GLY A 31 -13.24 -2.20 26.32
C GLY A 31 -11.93 -1.64 25.76
N ALA A 32 -11.01 -1.20 26.61
CA ALA A 32 -9.68 -0.76 26.17
C ALA A 32 -8.91 -1.85 25.39
N GLY A 33 -9.19 -3.13 25.62
CA GLY A 33 -8.59 -4.23 24.86
C GLY A 33 -9.04 -4.29 23.39
N VAL A 34 -10.15 -3.65 23.03
CA VAL A 34 -10.69 -3.70 21.66
C VAL A 34 -9.78 -2.97 20.67
N PHE A 35 -9.07 -1.92 21.10
CA PHE A 35 -8.24 -1.11 20.21
C PHE A 35 -7.12 -1.92 19.54
N GLY A 36 -6.63 -2.99 20.18
CA GLY A 36 -5.67 -3.92 19.57
C GLY A 36 -6.26 -4.91 18.56
N LYS A 37 -7.60 -5.00 18.48
CA LYS A 37 -8.33 -5.87 17.54
C LYS A 37 -9.01 -5.09 16.42
N LEU A 38 -9.04 -3.76 16.50
CA LEU A 38 -9.53 -2.92 15.43
C LEU A 38 -8.54 -2.98 14.26
N THR A 39 -9.02 -3.48 13.13
CA THR A 39 -8.29 -3.47 11.86
C THR A 39 -8.63 -2.19 11.11
N GLY A 40 -7.63 -1.50 10.57
CA GLY A 40 -7.81 -0.33 9.70
C GLY A 40 -8.14 -0.66 8.24
N GLY A 41 -8.32 -1.94 7.89
CA GLY A 41 -8.55 -2.42 6.52
C GLY A 41 -9.92 -3.04 6.28
N GLY A 42 -10.04 -3.80 5.18
CA GLY A 42 -11.28 -4.49 4.78
C GLY A 42 -12.03 -3.84 3.61
N PHE A 43 -11.38 -2.91 2.91
CA PHE A 43 -11.94 -2.25 1.72
C PHE A 43 -11.88 -3.13 0.45
N GLU A 44 -11.14 -4.23 0.50
CA GLU A 44 -10.97 -5.14 -0.62
C GLU A 44 -11.99 -6.29 -0.56
N ASP A 45 -12.48 -6.71 -1.73
CA ASP A 45 -13.31 -7.90 -1.85
C ASP A 45 -12.41 -9.16 -1.92
N PRO A 46 -12.52 -10.10 -0.97
CA PRO A 46 -11.72 -11.32 -0.97
C PRO A 46 -11.99 -12.22 -2.18
N ALA A 47 -13.15 -12.11 -2.85
CA ALA A 47 -13.47 -12.89 -4.04
C ALA A 47 -12.95 -12.26 -5.35
N SER A 48 -12.46 -11.02 -5.31
CA SER A 48 -11.99 -10.29 -6.49
C SER A 48 -10.75 -10.92 -7.12
N GLU A 49 -10.67 -10.88 -8.45
CA GLU A 49 -9.49 -11.30 -9.19
C GLU A 49 -8.25 -10.45 -8.87
N SER A 50 -8.42 -9.17 -8.47
CA SER A 50 -7.31 -8.32 -8.02
C SER A 50 -6.67 -8.86 -6.74
N THR A 51 -7.49 -9.28 -5.76
CA THR A 51 -7.04 -9.84 -4.49
C THR A 51 -6.32 -11.16 -4.72
N LYS A 52 -6.89 -12.06 -5.52
CA LYS A 52 -6.24 -13.33 -5.88
C LYS A 52 -4.92 -13.12 -6.62
N ALA A 53 -4.85 -12.13 -7.53
CA ALA A 53 -3.62 -11.81 -8.23
C ALA A 53 -2.54 -11.30 -7.27
N ARG A 54 -2.90 -10.43 -6.31
CA ARG A 54 -1.99 -9.95 -5.26
C ARG A 54 -1.48 -11.10 -4.39
N GLU A 55 -2.36 -11.99 -3.95
CA GLU A 55 -1.97 -13.17 -3.16
C GLU A 55 -0.97 -14.07 -3.90
N ARG A 56 -1.20 -14.32 -5.20
CA ARG A 56 -0.26 -15.09 -6.03
C ARG A 56 1.10 -14.42 -6.16
N ILE A 57 1.11 -13.09 -6.41
CA ILE A 57 2.36 -12.32 -6.48
C ILE A 57 3.10 -12.39 -5.14
N MET A 58 2.41 -12.22 -4.02
CA MET A 58 3.03 -12.32 -2.69
C MET A 58 3.58 -13.71 -2.40
N ALA A 59 2.91 -14.78 -2.85
CA ALA A 59 3.37 -16.14 -2.68
C ALA A 59 4.62 -16.48 -3.52
N GLU A 60 4.69 -15.99 -4.76
CA GLU A 60 5.78 -16.32 -5.69
C GLU A 60 6.97 -15.37 -5.57
N LEU A 61 6.73 -14.06 -5.42
CA LEU A 61 7.75 -13.01 -5.43
C LEU A 61 8.00 -12.40 -4.04
N GLY A 62 7.25 -12.80 -3.02
CA GLY A 62 7.29 -12.17 -1.69
C GLY A 62 6.54 -10.84 -1.62
N ASN A 63 6.53 -10.21 -0.45
CA ASN A 63 5.89 -8.91 -0.28
C ASN A 63 6.64 -7.83 -1.06
N GLN A 64 5.97 -7.19 -2.02
CA GLN A 64 6.51 -6.12 -2.86
C GLN A 64 5.92 -4.74 -2.48
N ASP A 65 5.10 -4.69 -1.44
CA ASP A 65 4.43 -3.46 -1.01
C ASP A 65 5.43 -2.54 -0.28
N VAL A 66 5.32 -1.25 -0.56
CA VAL A 66 6.09 -0.19 0.11
C VAL A 66 5.20 0.42 1.18
N ASP A 67 5.46 0.06 2.44
CA ASP A 67 4.66 0.56 3.57
C ASP A 67 5.05 1.99 3.96
N VAL A 68 6.34 2.34 3.86
CA VAL A 68 6.88 3.64 4.27
C VAL A 68 7.91 4.13 3.27
N LEU A 69 7.78 5.40 2.86
CA LEU A 69 8.77 6.11 2.06
C LEU A 69 9.40 7.23 2.89
N VAL A 70 10.72 7.22 3.05
CA VAL A 70 11.47 8.23 3.81
C VAL A 70 12.34 9.05 2.87
N LEU A 71 12.19 10.37 2.92
CA LEU A 71 12.99 11.32 2.14
C LEU A 71 13.97 12.05 3.05
N TYR A 72 15.26 11.96 2.74
CA TYR A 72 16.32 12.68 3.43
C TYR A 72 16.70 13.94 2.63
N SER A 73 16.93 15.05 3.33
CA SER A 73 17.38 16.32 2.74
C SER A 73 18.51 16.96 3.54
N SER A 74 19.34 17.75 2.88
CA SER A 74 20.39 18.56 3.48
C SER A 74 20.51 19.87 2.70
N GLU A 75 20.77 20.96 3.41
CA GLU A 75 20.95 22.28 2.80
C GLU A 75 22.37 22.48 2.25
N THR A 76 23.35 21.78 2.81
CA THR A 76 24.79 22.05 2.59
C THR A 76 25.53 20.90 1.92
N ALA A 77 25.04 19.67 2.04
CA ALA A 77 25.70 18.48 1.53
C ALA A 77 24.88 17.82 0.40
N THR A 78 25.57 17.34 -0.62
CA THR A 78 24.95 16.58 -1.71
C THR A 78 24.90 15.09 -1.38
N VAL A 79 24.02 14.35 -2.08
CA VAL A 79 23.75 12.92 -1.82
C VAL A 79 25.01 12.04 -1.92
N ASP A 80 25.94 12.38 -2.82
CA ASP A 80 27.18 11.60 -3.02
C ASP A 80 28.25 11.87 -1.94
N GLN A 81 28.11 12.92 -1.14
CA GLN A 81 29.13 13.29 -0.14
C GLN A 81 29.07 12.36 1.08
N PRO A 82 30.23 11.94 1.63
CA PRO A 82 30.28 11.12 2.84
C PRO A 82 29.54 11.76 4.03
N ALA A 83 29.61 13.09 4.14
CA ALA A 83 28.93 13.86 5.19
C ALA A 83 27.40 13.68 5.19
N PHE A 84 26.79 13.36 4.04
CA PHE A 84 25.36 13.07 3.94
C PHE A 84 25.10 11.55 3.91
N ARG A 85 25.93 10.79 3.20
CA ARG A 85 25.77 9.36 3.03
C ARG A 85 25.91 8.59 4.34
N ASP A 86 26.95 8.85 5.13
CA ASP A 86 27.29 8.02 6.30
C ASP A 86 26.22 8.07 7.41
N PRO A 87 25.64 9.24 7.76
CA PRO A 87 24.54 9.30 8.72
C PRO A 87 23.28 8.56 8.23
N VAL A 88 22.96 8.68 6.94
CA VAL A 88 21.79 8.02 6.33
C VAL A 88 21.98 6.51 6.34
N THR A 89 23.13 6.00 5.86
CA THR A 89 23.40 4.55 5.84
C THR A 89 23.48 3.95 7.25
N THR A 90 24.01 4.70 8.22
CA THR A 90 23.99 4.28 9.63
C THR A 90 22.57 4.12 10.16
N THR A 91 21.68 5.08 9.84
CA THR A 91 20.27 5.03 10.25
C THR A 91 19.55 3.84 9.60
N LEU A 92 19.78 3.63 8.30
CA LEU A 92 19.22 2.49 7.58
C LEU A 92 19.71 1.14 8.13
N THR A 93 20.97 1.06 8.57
CA THR A 93 21.52 -0.15 9.19
C THR A 93 20.81 -0.47 10.51
N ARG A 94 20.60 0.52 11.37
CA ARG A 94 19.84 0.34 12.61
C ARG A 94 18.39 -0.09 12.36
N LEU A 95 17.75 0.46 11.33
CA LEU A 95 16.39 0.06 10.96
C LEU A 95 16.32 -1.42 10.53
N ARG A 96 17.36 -1.95 9.88
CA ARG A 96 17.42 -3.37 9.49
C ARG A 96 17.57 -4.32 10.67
N GLU A 97 18.08 -3.85 11.80
CA GLU A 97 18.25 -4.65 13.02
C GLU A 97 16.94 -4.79 13.81
N LEU A 98 15.93 -3.96 13.50
CA LEU A 98 14.64 -4.02 14.18
C LEU A 98 13.82 -5.22 13.67
N PRO A 99 13.30 -6.08 14.56
CA PRO A 99 12.51 -7.25 14.17
C PRO A 99 11.20 -6.88 13.47
N GLU A 100 10.72 -5.65 13.63
CA GLU A 100 9.50 -5.15 12.99
C GLU A 100 9.71 -4.78 11.51
N VAL A 101 10.96 -4.66 11.04
CA VAL A 101 11.28 -4.19 9.69
C VAL A 101 11.60 -5.38 8.78
N ALA A 102 10.71 -5.68 7.85
CA ALA A 102 10.89 -6.82 6.94
C ALA A 102 12.00 -6.61 5.91
N SER A 103 12.11 -5.40 5.35
CA SER A 103 13.17 -5.06 4.39
C SER A 103 13.39 -3.55 4.32
N VAL A 104 14.61 -3.14 3.96
CA VAL A 104 14.96 -1.73 3.76
C VAL A 104 15.72 -1.61 2.45
N THR A 105 15.10 -1.00 1.44
CA THR A 105 15.72 -0.73 0.14
C THR A 105 16.15 0.73 0.07
N SER A 106 17.40 0.98 -0.32
CA SER A 106 17.93 2.34 -0.46
C SER A 106 18.57 2.58 -1.82
N TRP A 107 18.60 3.85 -2.24
CA TRP A 107 19.25 4.25 -3.49
C TRP A 107 20.73 3.87 -3.54
N TYR A 108 21.45 4.03 -2.41
CA TYR A 108 22.89 3.70 -2.33
C TYR A 108 23.18 2.21 -2.56
N GLU A 109 22.26 1.32 -2.21
CA GLU A 109 22.41 -0.13 -2.39
C GLU A 109 22.07 -0.56 -3.82
N LEU A 110 21.02 0.03 -4.40
CA LEU A 110 20.63 -0.18 -5.79
C LEU A 110 21.74 0.27 -6.76
N GLN A 111 22.41 1.37 -6.46
CA GLN A 111 23.49 1.87 -7.31
C GLN A 111 24.74 1.00 -7.29
N GLY A 112 25.03 0.35 -6.16
CA GLY A 112 26.08 -0.67 -6.08
C GLY A 112 25.82 -1.84 -7.03
N GLN A 113 24.55 -2.29 -7.14
CA GLN A 113 24.16 -3.40 -8.00
C GLN A 113 24.10 -3.02 -9.49
N ALA A 114 23.70 -1.78 -9.80
CA ALA A 114 23.66 -1.26 -11.17
C ALA A 114 25.04 -1.15 -11.84
N SER A 115 26.12 -1.19 -11.07
CA SER A 115 27.49 -1.16 -11.60
C SER A 115 27.97 -2.52 -12.17
N SER A 116 27.18 -3.59 -12.02
CA SER A 116 27.43 -4.83 -12.75
C SER A 116 26.89 -4.68 -14.19
N PRO A 117 27.75 -4.61 -15.23
CA PRO A 117 27.25 -4.64 -16.59
C PRO A 117 26.50 -5.97 -16.77
N PRO A 118 25.24 -5.97 -17.24
CA PRO A 118 24.61 -7.22 -17.60
C PRO A 118 25.49 -7.86 -18.67
N THR A 119 26.06 -9.03 -18.36
CA THR A 119 26.58 -9.95 -19.37
C THR A 119 25.36 -10.52 -20.10
N ALA A 120 24.62 -9.66 -20.80
CA ALA A 120 23.47 -10.03 -21.61
C ALA A 120 23.98 -10.33 -23.01
N THR A 121 24.46 -11.55 -23.16
CA THR A 121 24.49 -12.25 -24.43
C THR A 121 23.07 -12.22 -25.01
N ARG A 122 22.90 -11.44 -26.08
CA ARG A 122 21.87 -11.48 -27.13
C ARG A 122 20.54 -12.23 -26.85
N ARG A 123 19.46 -11.47 -27.10
CA ARG A 123 18.13 -11.87 -27.61
C ARG A 123 17.07 -12.34 -26.61
N THR A 124 16.53 -11.40 -25.84
CA THR A 124 15.07 -11.17 -25.79
C THR A 124 14.81 -9.81 -25.17
N ARG A 125 14.34 -8.87 -26.00
CA ARG A 125 13.99 -7.51 -25.56
C ARG A 125 12.48 -7.50 -25.33
N TRP A 126 12.06 -7.43 -24.06
CA TRP A 126 10.66 -7.20 -23.72
C TRP A 126 10.32 -5.73 -24.00
N CYS A 127 9.50 -5.49 -25.02
CA CYS A 127 8.80 -4.22 -25.18
C CYS A 127 7.49 -4.31 -24.40
N ASN A 128 7.40 -3.64 -23.25
CA ASN A 128 6.11 -3.32 -22.64
C ASN A 128 5.44 -2.24 -23.49
N CYS A 129 4.79 -2.65 -24.58
CA CYS A 129 3.82 -1.80 -25.25
C CYS A 129 2.54 -1.82 -24.42
N GLY A 130 2.48 -0.99 -23.39
CA GLY A 130 1.23 -0.53 -22.79
C GLY A 130 0.43 0.20 -23.85
N ARG A 131 -0.34 -0.55 -24.64
CA ARG A 131 -1.21 -0.01 -25.68
C ARG A 131 -2.44 0.57 -25.00
N SER A 132 -2.37 1.86 -24.69
CA SER A 132 -3.52 2.74 -24.65
C SER A 132 -4.23 2.70 -26.01
N SER A 133 -5.41 2.08 -26.08
CA SER A 133 -6.31 2.29 -27.21
C SER A 133 -7.77 2.18 -26.78
N GLN A 134 -8.20 3.12 -25.94
CA GLN A 134 -9.48 3.76 -26.21
C GLN A 134 -9.18 4.90 -27.18
N THR A 135 -9.83 4.91 -28.35
CA THR A 135 -10.14 6.07 -29.21
C THR A 135 -10.22 5.64 -30.68
N THR A 136 -11.45 5.63 -31.19
CA THR A 136 -11.82 6.06 -32.57
C THR A 136 -11.84 5.04 -33.72
N ARG A 137 -13.06 4.54 -33.96
CA ARG A 137 -13.93 4.88 -35.12
C ARG A 137 -13.74 4.14 -36.46
N ARG A 138 -14.92 3.80 -37.03
CA ARG A 138 -15.28 3.60 -38.44
C ARG A 138 -14.86 2.30 -39.14
N ARG A 139 -15.79 1.33 -39.16
CA ARG A 139 -15.99 0.45 -40.32
C ARG A 139 -16.71 1.24 -41.42
N ARG A 140 -15.97 1.73 -42.42
CA ARG A 140 -16.51 2.04 -43.75
C ARG A 140 -16.09 0.88 -44.65
N THR A 141 -17.08 0.11 -45.11
CA THR A 141 -16.90 -1.04 -45.97
C THR A 141 -16.37 -0.62 -47.34
N SER A 142 -15.39 -1.39 -47.76
CA SER A 142 -14.74 -1.48 -49.05
C SER A 142 -15.69 -1.75 -50.23
N GLY A 143 -15.27 -1.31 -51.41
CA GLY A 143 -15.26 -2.22 -52.56
C GLY A 143 -15.96 -1.70 -53.81
N TRP A 144 -15.22 -0.99 -54.67
CA TRP A 144 -15.42 -1.07 -56.12
C TRP A 144 -14.06 -0.97 -56.83
N ARG A 145 -13.63 -2.10 -57.38
CA ARG A 145 -12.51 -2.25 -58.32
C ARG A 145 -12.98 -1.87 -59.73
N ARG A 146 -12.17 -1.14 -60.48
CA ARG A 146 -12.10 -1.26 -61.95
C ARG A 146 -10.62 -1.21 -62.37
N PRO A 147 -10.13 -2.17 -63.19
CA PRO A 147 -8.80 -2.09 -63.77
C PRO A 147 -8.84 -1.36 -65.12
N SER A 148 -7.97 -0.36 -65.31
CA SER A 148 -7.69 0.24 -66.60
C SER A 148 -6.57 -0.52 -67.30
N THR A 149 -6.85 -1.01 -68.50
CA THR A 149 -5.87 -1.52 -69.45
C THR A 149 -5.20 -0.37 -70.19
N ARG A 150 -3.93 -0.59 -70.54
CA ARG A 150 -2.95 0.31 -71.19
C ARG A 150 -3.12 0.36 -72.72
N ARG A 151 -2.69 1.48 -73.34
CA ARG A 151 -2.36 1.73 -74.77
C ARG A 151 -3.59 1.78 -75.71
N ALA A 152 -3.69 2.68 -76.68
CA ALA A 152 -2.69 3.53 -77.36
C ALA A 152 -2.83 5.02 -77.06
#